data_AF-A0A537CL36-F1
#
_entry.id   AF-A0A537CL36-F1
#
_cell.length_a   1.000
_cell.length_b   1.000
_cell.length_c   1.000
_cell.angle_alpha   90.00
_cell.angle_beta   90.00
_cell.angle_gamma   90.00
#
_symmetry.space_group_name_H-M   'P 1'
#
loop_
_entity.id
_entity.type
_entity.pdbx_description
1 polymer ?
#
loop_
_entity_poly.entity_id
_entity_poly.type
_entity_poly.pdbx_seq_one_letter_code
_entity_poly.pdbx_strand_id
1 'polypeptide(L)' 'LGMSGDEVVHSLLDMMYAKRPYTTIQRAMHIHPTVTELIPTLLGNLKPL' A
#
# COMPACT_ATOMS: atom_id res chain seq x y z
N LEU A 1 14.77 -4.07 -6.43
CA LEU A 1 13.87 -3.79 -5.30
C LEU A 1 14.60 -2.80 -4.40
N GLY A 2 13.96 -1.68 -4.03
CA GLY A 2 14.59 -0.59 -3.26
C GLY A 2 14.76 -0.92 -1.77
N MET A 3 15.39 -0.02 -1.01
CA MET A 3 15.46 -0.11 0.45
C MET A 3 14.07 0.05 1.08
N SER A 4 13.86 -0.55 2.26
CA SER A 4 12.60 -0.50 3.03
C SER A 4 11.36 -1.04 2.31
N GLY A 5 11.54 -1.99 1.37
CA GLY A 5 10.41 -2.64 0.70
C GLY A 5 9.56 -3.51 1.62
N ASP A 6 10.13 -3.96 2.75
CA ASP A 6 9.44 -4.68 3.82
C ASP A 6 8.32 -3.85 4.45
N GLU A 7 8.44 -2.51 4.49
CA GLU A 7 7.37 -1.58 4.95
C GLU A 7 6.11 -1.64 4.06
N VAL A 8 6.29 -1.85 2.76
CA VAL A 8 5.16 -2.00 1.84
C VAL A 8 4.54 -3.38 1.99
N VAL A 9 5.38 -4.42 2.14
CA VAL A 9 4.92 -5.80 2.23
C VAL A 9 4.07 -6.02 3.47
N HIS A 10 4.56 -5.67 4.67
CA HIS A 10 3.78 -5.89 5.89
C HIS A 10 2.49 -5.05 5.93
N SER A 11 2.50 -3.82 5.39
CA SER A 11 1.29 -2.99 5.27
C SER A 11 0.21 -3.63 4.38
N LEU A 12 0.62 -4.27 3.28
CA LEU A 12 -0.30 -5.02 2.42
C LEU A 12 -0.78 -6.32 3.09
N LEU A 13 0.09 -7.01 3.82
CA LEU A 13 -0.27 -8.20 4.59
C LEU A 13 -1.32 -7.89 5.66
N ASP A 14 -1.21 -6.75 6.34
CA ASP A 14 -2.21 -6.30 7.32
C ASP A 14 -3.59 -6.09 6.67
N MET A 15 -3.63 -5.52 5.46
CA MET A 15 -4.89 -5.37 4.71
C MET A 15 -5.51 -6.72 4.34
N MET A 16 -4.68 -7.67 3.92
CA MET A 16 -5.11 -9.04 3.59
C MET A 16 -5.63 -9.77 4.84
N TYR A 17 -4.88 -9.72 5.94
CA TYR A 17 -5.26 -10.32 7.22
C TYR A 17 -6.59 -9.75 7.73
N ALA A 18 -6.74 -8.43 7.68
CA ALA A 18 -7.97 -7.73 8.09
C ALA A 18 -9.12 -7.84 7.07
N LYS A 19 -8.93 -8.55 5.96
CA LYS A 19 -9.89 -8.71 4.85
C LYS A 19 -10.47 -7.37 4.37
N ARG A 20 -9.61 -6.34 4.32
CA ARG A 20 -10.00 -5.01 3.85
C ARG A 20 -9.78 -4.90 2.35
N PRO A 21 -10.66 -4.20 1.62
CA PRO A 21 -10.44 -3.96 0.21
C PRO A 21 -9.18 -3.10 0.02
N TYR A 22 -8.42 -3.33 -1.06
CA TYR A 22 -7.20 -2.56 -1.37
C TYR A 22 -7.45 -1.04 -1.47
N THR A 23 -8.69 -0.63 -1.79
CA THR A 23 -9.12 0.77 -1.82
C THR A 23 -9.07 1.43 -0.44
N THR A 24 -9.01 0.65 0.64
CA THR A 24 -8.81 1.15 2.01
C THR A 24 -7.44 1.78 2.15
N ILE A 25 -6.37 1.03 1.87
CA ILE A 25 -4.99 1.53 1.98
C ILE A 25 -4.65 2.51 0.85
N GLN A 26 -5.24 2.35 -0.34
CA GLN A 26 -5.08 3.31 -1.44
C GLN A 26 -5.54 4.73 -1.06
N ARG A 27 -6.60 4.85 -0.25
CA ARG A 27 -7.17 6.14 0.15
C ARG A 27 -6.67 6.61 1.52
N ALA A 28 -5.72 5.89 2.12
CA ALA A 28 -5.12 6.26 3.39
C ALA A 28 -4.08 7.37 3.20
N MET A 29 -4.01 8.28 4.17
CA MET A 29 -2.94 9.28 4.24
C MET A 29 -1.77 8.68 5.03
N HIS A 30 -0.69 8.40 4.31
CA HIS A 30 0.55 7.90 4.91
C HIS A 30 1.40 9.10 5.35
N ILE A 31 2.17 8.91 6.43
CA ILE A 31 3.07 9.94 6.90
C ILE A 31 4.24 10.11 5.93
N HIS A 32 4.64 11.35 5.69
CA HIS A 32 5.79 11.71 4.86
C HIS A 32 6.98 12.12 5.75
N PRO A 33 8.23 11.68 5.47
CA PRO A 33 8.64 10.82 4.35
C PRO A 33 8.66 9.32 4.70
N THR A 34 8.01 8.47 3.90
CA THR A 34 8.08 6.99 4.01
C THR A 34 8.02 6.28 2.65
N VAL A 35 8.40 4.99 2.56
CA VAL A 35 8.23 4.23 1.31
C VAL A 35 6.75 3.89 1.06
N THR A 36 6.01 3.62 2.14
CA THR A 36 4.57 3.31 2.11
C THR A 36 3.73 4.45 1.50
N GLU A 37 4.22 5.69 1.51
CA GLU A 37 3.56 6.83 0.87
C GLU A 37 3.35 6.66 -0.65
N LEU A 38 4.08 5.75 -1.29
CA LEU A 38 3.94 5.45 -2.72
C LEU A 38 2.80 4.46 -3.02
N ILE A 39 2.24 3.78 -2.01
CA ILE A 39 1.17 2.79 -2.18
C ILE A 39 -0.08 3.37 -2.86
N PRO A 40 -0.61 4.55 -2.48
CA PRO A 40 -1.76 5.18 -3.15
C PRO A 40 -1.59 5.31 -4.66
N THR A 41 -0.41 5.78 -5.10
CA THR A 41 -0.07 5.96 -6.52
C THR A 41 0.04 4.62 -7.23
N LEU A 42 0.70 3.63 -6.62
CA LEU A 42 0.85 2.30 -7.19
C LEU A 42 -0.52 1.63 -7.41
N LEU A 43 -1.39 1.64 -6.40
CA LEU A 43 -2.71 1.02 -6.47
C LEU A 43 -3.68 1.81 -7.38
N GLY A 44 -3.46 3.11 -7.58
CA GLY A 44 -4.20 3.93 -8.53
C GLY A 44 -4.05 3.51 -10.00
N ASN A 45 -2.98 2.79 -10.32
CA ASN A 45 -2.69 2.32 -11.68
C ASN A 45 -3.20 0.90 -11.96
N LEU A 46 -3.91 0.28 -11.02
CA LEU A 46 -4.49 -1.05 -11.22
C LEU A 46 -5.56 -1.03 -12.33
N LYS A 47 -5.56 -2.06 -13.16
CA LYS A 47 -6.58 -2.29 -14.19
C LYS A 47 -7.44 -3.49 -13.80
N PRO A 48 -8.74 -3.50 -14.15
CA PRO A 48 -9.54 -4.72 -14.10
C PRO A 48 -8.85 -5.85 -14.87
N LEU A 49 -9.01 -7.07 -14.36
CA LEU A 49 -8.53 -8.30 -15.01
C LEU A 49 -9.42 -8.67 -16.20
#